data_AF-C0VNZ5-F1
#
_entry.id   AF-C0VNZ5-F1
#
_cell.length_a   1.000
_cell.length_b   1.000
_cell.length_c   1.000
_cell.angle_alpha   90.00
_cell.angle_beta   90.00
_cell.angle_gamma   90.00
#
_symmetry.space_group_name_H-M   'P 1'
#
loop_
_entity.id
_entity.type
_entity.pdbx_description
1 polymer ?
#
loop_
_entity_poly.entity_id
_entity_poly.type
_entity_poly.pdbx_seq_one_letter_code
_entity_poly.pdbx_strand_id
1 'polypeptide(L)'
;MYLGFTFMLNKFPVPEDLPYDLTTIYYRLFMQLPLGELKDTIDLQMALNQVNAADIYALQDYPTHNLSAYTGWAISSELTQAASKQRPVLIDNLYCWGSQLYRSVNPYKLDLSGKNLLRIPQYTKLPESVDAVIAEDDDRLDISDYDNKKIIAPVLTMQGIIQQGSVIKRGDLILAKNEKVSPEKLIALRRAGIKELTIYRNPRILVVSMHSFDEEHSLCEESVYVKDVLKTWGYDHVEIKLLKPQRYDSAFNSLKKEKDLTLDETLTTDWESYNLFLKNIFLILMS
;
A
#
# COMPACT_ATOMS: atom_id res chain seq x y z
N MET A 1 43.79 -9.34 -1.09
CA MET A 1 42.64 -9.03 -0.21
C MET A 1 41.85 -7.90 -0.87
N TYR A 2 40.99 -8.25 -1.82
CA TYR A 2 39.98 -7.33 -2.36
C TYR A 2 38.65 -8.02 -2.07
N LEU A 3 37.91 -7.51 -1.09
CA LEU A 3 36.54 -7.94 -0.85
C LEU A 3 35.73 -7.52 -2.08
N GLY A 4 35.28 -8.50 -2.85
CA GLY A 4 34.31 -8.29 -3.91
C GLY A 4 33.01 -7.80 -3.30
N PHE A 5 32.63 -6.56 -3.62
CA PHE A 5 31.27 -6.11 -3.47
C PHE A 5 30.41 -6.91 -4.45
N THR A 6 29.82 -8.01 -3.99
CA THR A 6 28.72 -8.68 -4.70
C THR A 6 27.51 -7.76 -4.58
N PHE A 7 27.39 -6.79 -5.50
CA PHE A 7 26.11 -6.23 -5.83
C PHE A 7 25.25 -7.39 -6.35
N MET A 8 24.29 -7.85 -5.55
CA MET A 8 23.13 -8.54 -6.09
C MET A 8 22.42 -7.52 -6.98
N LEU A 9 22.80 -7.49 -8.26
CA LEU A 9 22.00 -6.88 -9.31
C LEU A 9 20.69 -7.65 -9.33
N ASN A 10 19.68 -7.16 -8.61
CA ASN A 10 18.30 -7.46 -8.96
C ASN A 10 18.22 -7.21 -10.47
N LYS A 11 17.96 -8.27 -11.25
CA LYS A 11 17.79 -8.17 -12.70
C LYS A 11 16.85 -6.98 -12.95
N PHE A 12 17.37 -5.94 -13.61
CA PHE A 12 16.52 -4.86 -14.06
C PHE A 12 15.40 -5.45 -14.91
N PRO A 13 14.20 -4.85 -14.92
CA PRO A 13 13.04 -5.40 -15.63
C PRO A 13 13.19 -5.20 -17.14
N VAL A 14 14.19 -5.86 -17.73
CA VAL A 14 14.39 -5.95 -19.17
C VAL A 14 13.66 -7.22 -19.63
N PRO A 15 12.76 -7.14 -20.63
CA PRO A 15 12.18 -8.33 -21.24
C PRO A 15 13.29 -9.29 -21.67
N GLU A 16 13.15 -10.59 -21.36
CA GLU A 16 14.21 -11.57 -21.59
C GLU A 16 14.58 -11.71 -23.09
N ASP A 17 13.68 -11.34 -23.98
CA ASP A 17 13.83 -11.44 -25.44
C ASP A 17 14.24 -10.12 -26.13
N LEU A 18 14.69 -9.11 -25.38
CA LEU A 18 15.05 -7.82 -25.98
C LEU A 18 16.40 -7.91 -26.73
N PRO A 19 16.48 -7.54 -28.03
CA PRO A 19 17.72 -7.54 -28.81
C PRO A 19 18.88 -6.86 -28.07
N TYR A 20 20.10 -7.39 -28.23
CA TYR A 20 21.28 -6.94 -27.47
C TYR A 20 21.53 -5.44 -27.56
N ASP A 21 21.37 -4.85 -28.75
CA ASP A 21 21.59 -3.41 -28.96
C ASP A 21 20.56 -2.57 -28.19
N LEU A 22 19.29 -2.98 -28.19
CA LEU A 22 18.23 -2.31 -27.43
C LEU A 22 18.41 -2.48 -25.92
N THR A 23 18.85 -3.65 -25.49
CA THR A 23 19.21 -3.93 -24.09
C THR A 23 20.35 -3.02 -23.63
N THR A 24 21.38 -2.84 -24.46
CA THR A 24 22.51 -1.95 -24.16
C THR A 24 22.06 -0.49 -24.05
N ILE A 25 21.21 -0.02 -24.96
CA ILE A 25 20.64 1.34 -24.92
C ILE A 25 19.78 1.52 -23.66
N TYR A 26 18.92 0.55 -23.34
CA TYR A 26 18.09 0.57 -22.14
C TYR A 26 18.94 0.75 -20.88
N TYR A 27 19.99 -0.06 -20.70
CA TYR A 27 20.85 0.05 -19.53
C TYR A 27 21.54 1.41 -19.42
N ARG A 28 22.04 1.95 -20.54
CA ARG A 28 22.67 3.27 -20.55
C ARG A 28 21.69 4.37 -20.14
N LEU A 29 20.48 4.35 -20.67
CA LEU A 29 19.44 5.31 -20.32
C LEU A 29 19.03 5.15 -18.86
N PHE A 30 18.76 3.93 -18.42
CA PHE A 30 18.33 3.63 -17.06
C PHE A 30 19.31 4.15 -16.00
N MET A 31 20.62 3.95 -16.22
CA MET A 31 21.67 4.44 -15.31
C MET A 31 21.78 5.97 -15.25
N GLN A 32 21.24 6.68 -16.23
CA GLN A 32 21.24 8.14 -16.30
C GLN A 32 19.92 8.75 -15.83
N LEU A 33 18.88 7.94 -15.61
CA LEU A 33 17.59 8.46 -15.16
C LEU A 33 17.73 9.06 -13.75
N PRO A 34 17.20 10.26 -13.52
CA PRO A 34 17.18 10.84 -12.19
C PRO A 34 16.38 9.93 -11.26
N LEU A 35 16.97 9.58 -10.12
CA LEU A 35 16.23 8.90 -9.06
C LEU A 35 15.28 9.91 -8.42
N GLY A 36 14.11 9.45 -7.97
CA GLY A 36 13.16 10.30 -7.27
C GLY A 36 13.77 10.84 -5.97
N GLU A 37 14.33 12.04 -5.99
CA GLU A 37 14.88 12.67 -4.79
C GLU A 37 13.80 13.40 -3.99
N LEU A 38 12.84 13.99 -4.69
CA LEU A 38 11.70 14.68 -4.09
C LEU A 38 10.74 13.68 -3.46
N LYS A 39 10.31 13.99 -2.24
CA LYS A 39 9.44 13.14 -1.44
C LYS A 39 8.30 13.96 -0.88
N ASP A 40 7.13 13.34 -0.85
CA ASP A 40 5.94 13.90 -0.23
C ASP A 40 5.43 12.95 0.84
N THR A 41 4.83 13.51 1.89
CA THR A 41 4.08 12.71 2.89
C THR A 41 2.61 12.82 2.56
N ILE A 42 1.96 11.66 2.42
CA ILE A 42 0.56 11.56 2.03
C ILE A 42 -0.19 10.66 3.02
N ASP A 43 -1.52 10.88 3.14
CA ASP A 43 -2.40 9.95 3.83
C ASP A 43 -2.39 8.59 3.12
N LEU A 44 -2.42 7.51 3.89
CA LEU A 44 -2.43 6.14 3.38
C LEU A 44 -3.58 5.89 2.39
N GLN A 45 -4.72 6.58 2.53
CA GLN A 45 -5.85 6.47 1.60
C GLN A 45 -5.50 6.91 0.17
N MET A 46 -4.53 7.83 0.02
CA MET A 46 -4.06 8.32 -1.27
C MET A 46 -2.84 7.57 -1.80
N ALA A 47 -2.36 6.55 -1.08
CA ALA A 47 -1.10 5.91 -1.37
C ALA A 47 -1.16 4.81 -2.43
N LEU A 48 -2.34 4.43 -2.92
CA LEU A 48 -2.46 3.38 -3.94
C LEU A 48 -1.65 3.75 -5.19
N ASN A 49 -0.88 2.79 -5.71
CA ASN A 49 0.01 2.94 -6.86
C ASN A 49 1.22 3.87 -6.67
N GLN A 50 1.40 4.47 -5.50
CA GLN A 50 2.57 5.30 -5.21
C GLN A 50 3.80 4.43 -4.92
N VAL A 51 5.00 4.98 -5.11
CA VAL A 51 6.26 4.30 -4.80
C VAL A 51 6.81 4.82 -3.48
N ASN A 52 7.04 3.90 -2.56
CA ASN A 52 7.47 4.22 -1.20
C ASN A 52 8.94 4.64 -1.12
N ALA A 53 9.25 5.67 -0.33
CA ALA A 53 10.58 6.27 -0.26
C ALA A 53 11.45 5.78 0.90
N ALA A 54 10.89 5.02 1.85
CA ALA A 54 11.61 4.50 3.02
C ALA A 54 10.96 3.20 3.54
N ASP A 55 11.73 2.29 4.14
CA ASP A 55 11.17 1.08 4.74
C ASP A 55 10.10 1.41 5.80
N ILE A 56 8.96 0.72 5.74
CA ILE A 56 7.84 0.92 6.64
C ILE A 56 7.67 -0.32 7.50
N TYR A 57 7.80 -0.12 8.81
CA TYR A 57 7.67 -1.17 9.81
C TYR A 57 6.35 -1.04 10.57
N ALA A 58 5.81 -2.17 11.01
CA ALA A 58 4.55 -2.19 11.74
C ALA A 58 4.65 -1.44 13.09
N LEU A 59 3.69 -0.56 13.35
CA LEU A 59 3.62 0.22 14.59
C LEU A 59 2.87 -0.52 15.70
N GLN A 60 2.08 -1.52 15.33
CA GLN A 60 1.29 -2.36 16.24
C GLN A 60 1.21 -3.80 15.73
N ASP A 61 0.84 -4.70 16.64
CA ASP A 61 0.49 -6.07 16.30
C ASP A 61 -0.86 -6.13 15.55
N TYR A 62 -1.00 -7.13 14.68
CA TYR A 62 -2.27 -7.54 14.12
C TYR A 62 -2.47 -9.06 14.21
N PRO A 63 -3.59 -9.55 14.76
CA PRO A 63 -4.59 -8.79 15.52
C PRO A 63 -3.99 -8.04 16.72
N THR A 64 -4.63 -6.94 17.13
CA THR A 64 -4.15 -6.10 18.25
C THR A 64 -4.38 -6.71 19.63
N HIS A 65 -5.23 -7.74 19.70
CA HIS A 65 -5.57 -8.49 20.91
C HIS A 65 -5.80 -9.95 20.56
N ASN A 66 -5.79 -10.83 21.56
CA ASN A 66 -6.23 -12.21 21.40
C ASN A 66 -7.70 -12.25 20.97
N LEU A 67 -7.98 -13.00 19.90
CA LEU A 67 -9.32 -13.18 19.35
C LEU A 67 -9.77 -14.62 19.48
N SER A 68 -11.08 -14.85 19.56
CA SER A 68 -11.64 -16.20 19.50
C SER A 68 -11.47 -16.79 18.10
N ALA A 69 -10.93 -18.01 18.00
CA ALA A 69 -10.76 -18.71 16.72
C ALA A 69 -12.08 -19.25 16.15
N TYR A 70 -13.09 -19.44 17.00
CA TYR A 70 -14.42 -19.94 16.66
C TYR A 70 -15.49 -19.37 17.60
N THR A 71 -16.77 -19.60 17.32
CA THR A 71 -17.82 -19.35 18.31
C THR A 71 -17.74 -20.40 19.40
N GLY A 72 -17.79 -20.00 20.67
CA GLY A 72 -17.57 -20.92 21.78
C GLY A 72 -17.71 -20.26 23.14
N TRP A 73 -17.21 -20.93 24.18
CA TRP A 73 -17.27 -20.51 25.57
C TRP A 73 -15.87 -20.16 26.09
N ALA A 74 -15.66 -18.88 26.38
CA ALA A 74 -14.42 -18.38 26.94
C ALA A 74 -14.34 -18.63 28.44
N ILE A 75 -13.18 -19.09 28.90
CA ILE A 75 -12.88 -19.47 30.28
C ILE A 75 -11.41 -19.21 30.62
N SER A 76 -11.09 -19.09 31.92
CA SER A 76 -9.72 -19.26 32.42
C SER A 76 -9.36 -20.75 32.48
N SER A 77 -8.38 -21.15 31.69
CA SER A 77 -7.85 -22.52 31.57
C SER A 77 -7.43 -23.10 32.93
N GLU A 78 -6.94 -22.25 33.84
CA GLU A 78 -6.57 -22.60 35.22
C GLU A 78 -7.71 -23.30 35.98
N LEU A 79 -8.95 -22.84 35.80
CA LEU A 79 -10.13 -23.41 36.45
C LEU A 79 -10.43 -24.86 36.03
N THR A 80 -9.89 -25.28 34.87
CA THR A 80 -10.15 -26.59 34.27
C THR A 80 -9.02 -27.59 34.50
N GLN A 81 -7.89 -27.19 35.08
CA GLN A 81 -6.69 -28.04 35.20
C GLN A 81 -6.95 -29.38 35.90
N ALA A 82 -7.81 -29.37 36.93
CA ALA A 82 -8.17 -30.56 37.69
C ALA A 82 -9.43 -31.28 37.19
N ALA A 83 -10.02 -30.84 36.07
CA ALA A 83 -11.26 -31.40 35.54
C ALA A 83 -11.04 -32.81 35.01
N SER A 84 -11.91 -33.75 35.39
CA SER A 84 -11.95 -35.09 34.82
C SER A 84 -13.39 -35.62 34.81
N LYS A 85 -13.62 -36.74 34.12
CA LYS A 85 -14.93 -37.41 34.13
C LYS A 85 -15.37 -37.81 35.55
N GLN A 86 -14.44 -38.20 36.42
CA GLN A 86 -14.76 -38.53 37.82
C GLN A 86 -14.87 -37.30 38.71
N ARG A 87 -14.20 -36.19 38.34
CA ARG A 87 -14.18 -34.93 39.09
C ARG A 87 -14.47 -33.76 38.15
N PRO A 88 -15.74 -33.59 37.72
CA PRO A 88 -16.11 -32.50 36.82
C PRO A 88 -16.01 -31.15 37.53
N VAL A 89 -15.76 -30.10 36.75
CA VAL A 89 -15.84 -28.70 37.22
C VAL A 89 -17.24 -28.19 36.90
N LEU A 90 -18.06 -27.97 37.93
CA LEU A 90 -19.39 -27.39 37.78
C LEU A 90 -19.30 -25.89 37.44
N ILE A 91 -20.16 -25.43 36.53
CA ILE A 91 -20.21 -24.05 36.05
C ILE A 91 -21.34 -23.31 36.74
N ASP A 92 -21.03 -22.18 37.35
CA ASP A 92 -21.97 -21.39 38.15
C ASP A 92 -22.89 -20.56 37.24
N ASN A 93 -22.32 -19.83 36.27
CA ASN A 93 -23.09 -18.95 35.38
C ASN A 93 -22.65 -19.06 33.92
N LEU A 94 -23.62 -18.91 33.03
CA LEU A 94 -23.41 -18.72 31.60
C LEU A 94 -23.78 -17.29 31.20
N TYR A 95 -22.84 -16.58 30.61
CA TYR A 95 -23.06 -15.29 29.99
C TYR A 95 -23.01 -15.44 28.47
N CYS A 96 -23.85 -14.68 27.76
CA CYS A 96 -23.74 -14.54 26.31
C CYS A 96 -23.28 -13.12 25.97
N TRP A 97 -22.20 -12.99 25.18
CA TRP A 97 -21.59 -11.70 24.83
C TRP A 97 -22.63 -10.72 24.24
N GLY A 98 -23.39 -11.17 23.24
CA GLY A 98 -24.43 -10.35 22.62
C GLY A 98 -25.56 -9.99 23.58
N SER A 99 -26.01 -10.92 24.43
CA SER A 99 -27.07 -10.68 25.42
C SER A 99 -26.66 -9.63 26.46
N GLN A 100 -25.38 -9.57 26.83
CA GLN A 100 -24.90 -8.51 27.73
C GLN A 100 -24.99 -7.13 27.06
N LEU A 101 -24.65 -7.04 25.78
CA LEU A 101 -24.80 -5.77 25.04
C LEU A 101 -26.25 -5.29 24.99
N TYR A 102 -27.21 -6.19 24.73
CA TYR A 102 -28.64 -5.83 24.76
C TYR A 102 -29.12 -5.36 26.13
N ARG A 103 -28.39 -5.70 27.20
CA ARG A 103 -28.63 -5.23 28.58
C ARG A 103 -27.82 -3.98 28.93
N SER A 104 -27.11 -3.38 27.98
CA SER A 104 -26.16 -2.29 28.22
C SER A 104 -25.06 -2.64 29.24
N VAL A 105 -24.70 -3.92 29.33
CA VAL A 105 -23.61 -4.43 30.17
C VAL A 105 -22.37 -4.64 29.31
N ASN A 106 -21.23 -4.13 29.76
CA ASN A 106 -19.96 -4.33 29.07
C ASN A 106 -19.45 -5.78 29.30
N PRO A 107 -19.37 -6.64 28.27
CA PRO A 107 -18.94 -8.04 28.41
C PRO A 107 -17.50 -8.17 28.91
N TYR A 108 -16.66 -7.17 28.64
CA TYR A 108 -15.25 -7.14 29.02
C TYR A 108 -15.02 -6.74 30.49
N LYS A 109 -16.07 -6.31 31.19
CA LYS A 109 -16.04 -6.00 32.63
C LYS A 109 -16.78 -7.04 33.47
N LEU A 110 -17.23 -8.14 32.86
CA LEU A 110 -17.82 -9.25 33.60
C LEU A 110 -16.77 -9.87 34.51
N ASP A 111 -17.18 -10.26 35.71
CA ASP A 111 -16.35 -11.08 36.59
C ASP A 111 -16.38 -12.54 36.10
N LEU A 112 -15.33 -12.92 35.38
CA LEU A 112 -15.10 -14.29 34.90
C LEU A 112 -14.01 -15.01 35.74
N SER A 113 -13.68 -14.50 36.93
CA SER A 113 -12.71 -15.14 37.83
C SER A 113 -13.27 -16.39 38.53
N GLY A 114 -14.60 -16.46 38.69
CA GLY A 114 -15.31 -17.65 39.16
C GLY A 114 -15.48 -18.72 38.07
N LYS A 115 -16.26 -19.78 38.37
CA LYS A 115 -16.58 -20.84 37.39
C LYS A 115 -17.67 -20.38 36.42
N ASN A 116 -17.44 -19.23 35.78
CA ASN A 116 -18.34 -18.58 34.85
C ASN A 116 -17.84 -18.76 33.42
N LEU A 117 -18.75 -18.95 32.48
CA LEU A 117 -18.42 -19.02 31.06
C LEU A 117 -19.03 -17.84 30.30
N LEU A 118 -18.28 -17.31 29.34
CA LEU A 118 -18.79 -16.30 28.41
C LEU A 118 -18.85 -16.87 27.00
N ARG A 119 -20.07 -17.06 26.46
CA ARG A 119 -20.27 -17.38 25.05
C ARG A 119 -19.82 -16.20 24.20
N ILE A 120 -18.76 -16.41 23.44
CA ILE A 120 -18.08 -15.42 22.62
C ILE A 120 -18.19 -15.77 21.13
N PRO A 121 -18.50 -14.81 20.23
CA PRO A 121 -18.46 -15.06 18.79
C PRO A 121 -17.05 -15.24 18.26
N GLN A 122 -16.92 -15.90 17.10
CA GLN A 122 -15.66 -15.96 16.34
C GLN A 122 -15.10 -14.56 16.05
N TYR A 123 -13.77 -14.45 16.02
CA TYR A 123 -13.00 -13.22 15.75
C TYR A 123 -13.29 -12.06 16.72
N THR A 124 -13.89 -12.34 17.88
CA THR A 124 -14.13 -11.34 18.93
C THR A 124 -12.99 -11.33 19.93
N LYS A 125 -12.60 -10.13 20.39
CA LYS A 125 -11.59 -9.93 21.44
C LYS A 125 -12.00 -10.68 22.71
N LEU A 126 -11.06 -11.35 23.37
CA LEU A 126 -11.29 -11.96 24.67
C LEU A 126 -11.22 -10.92 25.80
N PRO A 127 -12.06 -11.03 26.85
CA PRO A 127 -11.80 -10.36 28.13
C PRO A 127 -10.43 -10.75 28.71
N GLU A 128 -9.82 -9.86 29.48
CA GLU A 128 -8.45 -10.08 30.01
C GLU A 128 -8.36 -11.23 31.03
N SER A 129 -9.48 -11.58 31.66
CA SER A 129 -9.56 -12.63 32.68
C SER A 129 -9.68 -14.05 32.12
N VAL A 130 -9.70 -14.22 30.80
CA VAL A 130 -9.87 -15.53 30.13
C VAL A 130 -8.78 -15.75 29.09
N ASP A 131 -8.33 -17.00 28.95
CA ASP A 131 -7.17 -17.39 28.16
C ASP A 131 -7.39 -18.65 27.31
N ALA A 132 -8.63 -19.15 27.25
CA ALA A 132 -9.02 -20.25 26.38
C ALA A 132 -10.48 -20.12 25.92
N VAL A 133 -10.78 -20.73 24.78
CA VAL A 133 -12.14 -20.89 24.25
C VAL A 133 -12.40 -22.37 23.99
N ILE A 134 -13.54 -22.84 24.46
CA ILE A 134 -14.08 -24.18 24.20
C ILE A 134 -15.10 -24.06 23.07
N ALA A 135 -14.99 -24.87 22.01
CA ALA A 135 -15.94 -24.83 20.91
C ALA A 135 -17.34 -25.26 21.38
N GLU A 136 -18.41 -24.82 20.70
CA GLU A 136 -19.78 -25.18 21.09
C GLU A 136 -20.08 -26.68 20.95
N ASP A 137 -19.36 -27.35 20.07
CA ASP A 137 -19.45 -28.78 19.75
C ASP A 137 -18.40 -29.63 20.49
N ASP A 138 -17.66 -29.04 21.45
CA ASP A 138 -16.67 -29.77 22.22
C ASP A 138 -17.32 -30.59 23.34
N ASP A 139 -17.23 -31.93 23.22
CA ASP A 139 -17.80 -32.90 24.16
C ASP A 139 -17.29 -32.77 25.61
N ARG A 140 -16.23 -31.98 25.85
CA ARG A 140 -15.74 -31.72 27.21
C ARG A 140 -16.65 -30.79 28.00
N LEU A 141 -17.50 -30.00 27.33
CA LEU A 141 -18.43 -29.07 27.94
C LEU A 141 -19.87 -29.57 27.79
N ASP A 142 -20.49 -29.95 28.90
CA ASP A 142 -21.91 -30.32 28.95
C ASP A 142 -22.71 -29.17 29.56
N ILE A 143 -23.54 -28.54 28.74
CA ILE A 143 -24.46 -27.46 29.12
C ILE A 143 -25.92 -27.83 28.81
N SER A 144 -26.20 -29.12 28.60
CA SER A 144 -27.54 -29.61 28.25
C SER A 144 -28.53 -29.50 29.42
N ASP A 145 -28.02 -29.68 30.64
CA ASP A 145 -28.75 -29.50 31.89
C ASP A 145 -28.45 -28.11 32.48
N TYR A 146 -29.49 -27.31 32.69
CA TYR A 146 -29.35 -25.97 33.26
C TYR A 146 -28.79 -26.00 34.67
N ASP A 147 -29.12 -27.01 35.49
CA ASP A 147 -28.69 -27.08 36.88
C ASP A 147 -27.36 -27.86 37.06
N ASN A 148 -26.86 -28.51 36.00
CA ASN A 148 -25.69 -29.40 36.06
C ASN A 148 -24.70 -29.17 34.91
N LYS A 149 -24.44 -27.90 34.60
CA LYS A 149 -23.45 -27.48 33.61
C LYS A 149 -22.05 -27.81 34.09
N LYS A 150 -21.23 -28.47 33.27
CA LYS A 150 -19.94 -28.98 33.71
C LYS A 150 -18.91 -29.13 32.61
N ILE A 151 -17.64 -29.04 33.02
CA ILE A 151 -16.47 -29.38 32.20
C ILE A 151 -15.85 -30.68 32.74
N ILE A 152 -15.64 -31.65 31.85
CA ILE A 152 -15.20 -33.01 32.22
C ILE A 152 -13.75 -33.34 31.84
N ALA A 153 -13.01 -32.39 31.27
CA ALA A 153 -11.58 -32.53 30.99
C ALA A 153 -10.90 -31.16 30.90
N PRO A 154 -9.57 -31.08 31.07
CA PRO A 154 -8.86 -29.80 31.04
C PRO A 154 -8.92 -29.12 29.67
N VAL A 155 -8.88 -27.81 29.69
CA VAL A 155 -8.77 -26.92 28.53
C VAL A 155 -7.40 -26.26 28.58
N LEU A 156 -6.67 -26.30 27.46
CA LEU A 156 -5.31 -25.76 27.42
C LEU A 156 -5.33 -24.23 27.31
N THR A 157 -4.36 -23.57 27.93
CA THR A 157 -4.08 -22.16 27.71
C THR A 157 -3.85 -21.90 26.21
N MET A 158 -4.40 -20.79 25.69
CA MET A 158 -4.41 -20.42 24.27
C MET A 158 -5.20 -21.37 23.35
N GLN A 159 -5.91 -22.38 23.88
CA GLN A 159 -6.79 -23.20 23.06
C GLN A 159 -7.92 -22.35 22.49
N GLY A 160 -8.18 -22.48 21.18
CA GLY A 160 -9.25 -21.75 20.53
C GLY A 160 -8.98 -20.23 20.40
N ILE A 161 -7.72 -19.80 20.55
CA ILE A 161 -7.34 -18.38 20.45
C ILE A 161 -6.47 -18.13 19.22
N ILE A 162 -6.85 -17.11 18.44
CA ILE A 162 -5.96 -16.45 17.48
C ILE A 162 -5.15 -15.42 18.26
N GLN A 163 -3.85 -15.67 18.37
CA GLN A 163 -2.96 -14.87 19.21
C GLN A 163 -2.80 -13.45 18.66
N GLN A 164 -2.68 -12.48 19.57
CA GLN A 164 -2.22 -11.14 19.23
C GLN A 164 -0.90 -11.23 18.43
N GLY A 165 -0.81 -10.46 17.35
CA GLY A 165 0.38 -10.43 16.50
C GLY A 165 0.68 -11.73 15.75
N SER A 166 -0.29 -12.64 15.62
CA SER A 166 -0.13 -13.89 14.86
C SER A 166 -0.04 -13.67 13.35
N VAL A 167 -0.45 -12.51 12.84
CA VAL A 167 -0.38 -12.17 11.40
C VAL A 167 0.68 -11.12 11.12
N ILE A 168 0.72 -10.05 11.91
CA ILE A 168 1.75 -8.99 11.85
C ILE A 168 2.21 -8.72 13.26
N LYS A 169 3.51 -8.76 13.51
CA LYS A 169 4.10 -8.30 14.76
C LYS A 169 4.60 -6.87 14.61
N ARG A 170 4.50 -6.11 15.69
CA ARG A 170 5.13 -4.80 15.78
C ARG A 170 6.61 -4.91 15.42
N GLY A 171 7.07 -4.07 14.51
CA GLY A 171 8.43 -4.07 13.98
C GLY A 171 8.64 -4.90 12.72
N ASP A 172 7.65 -5.68 12.25
CA ASP A 172 7.76 -6.37 10.97
C ASP A 172 7.85 -5.37 9.81
N LEU A 173 8.69 -5.67 8.80
CA LEU A 173 8.75 -4.89 7.56
C LEU A 173 7.50 -5.17 6.72
N ILE A 174 6.67 -4.13 6.52
CA ILE A 174 5.42 -4.26 5.77
C ILE A 174 5.60 -3.84 4.31
N LEU A 175 6.31 -2.74 4.07
CA LEU A 175 6.55 -2.18 2.75
C LEU A 175 8.01 -1.73 2.65
N ALA A 176 8.75 -2.29 1.71
CA ALA A 176 10.15 -1.92 1.50
C ALA A 176 10.26 -0.57 0.79
N LYS A 177 11.41 0.10 0.95
CA LYS A 177 11.80 1.24 0.13
C LYS A 177 11.81 0.84 -1.34
N ASN A 178 11.34 1.73 -2.20
CA ASN A 178 11.17 1.54 -3.65
C ASN A 178 10.09 0.51 -4.04
N GLU A 179 9.32 -0.01 -3.09
CA GLU A 179 8.20 -0.89 -3.39
C GLU A 179 6.95 -0.05 -3.76
N LYS A 180 6.23 -0.48 -4.80
CA LYS A 180 4.95 0.12 -5.19
C LYS A 180 3.85 -0.35 -4.24
N VAL A 181 3.01 0.58 -3.79
CA VAL A 181 1.89 0.27 -2.91
C VAL A 181 0.77 -0.41 -3.71
N SER A 182 0.53 -1.68 -3.42
CA SER A 182 -0.59 -2.46 -3.95
C SER A 182 -1.79 -2.45 -2.99
N PRO A 183 -3.00 -2.88 -3.43
CA PRO A 183 -4.16 -3.03 -2.55
C PRO A 183 -3.89 -3.93 -1.32
N GLU A 184 -3.16 -5.03 -1.51
CA GLU A 184 -2.82 -5.99 -0.46
C GLU A 184 -1.90 -5.34 0.58
N LYS A 185 -0.88 -4.61 0.12
CA LYS A 185 0.01 -3.83 0.98
C LYS A 185 -0.74 -2.75 1.75
N LEU A 186 -1.71 -2.10 1.11
CA LEU A 186 -2.54 -1.09 1.74
C LEU A 186 -3.32 -1.65 2.94
N ILE A 187 -3.88 -2.86 2.83
CA ILE A 187 -4.54 -3.52 3.96
C ILE A 187 -3.54 -3.90 5.05
N ALA A 188 -2.38 -4.43 4.69
CA ALA A 188 -1.33 -4.77 5.65
C ALA A 188 -0.86 -3.53 6.44
N LEU A 189 -0.63 -2.40 5.76
CA LEU A 189 -0.24 -1.13 6.36
C LEU A 189 -1.31 -0.59 7.33
N ARG A 190 -2.59 -0.64 6.94
CA ARG A 190 -3.70 -0.26 7.83
C ARG A 190 -3.72 -1.11 9.10
N ARG A 191 -3.60 -2.43 8.94
CA ARG A 191 -3.57 -3.40 10.05
C ARG A 191 -2.38 -3.18 10.98
N ALA A 192 -1.24 -2.81 10.39
CA ALA A 192 -0.01 -2.45 11.07
C ALA A 192 -0.03 -1.06 11.73
N GLY A 193 -1.15 -0.33 11.66
CA GLY A 193 -1.34 0.96 12.32
C GLY A 193 -0.78 2.18 11.57
N ILE A 194 -0.38 1.99 10.30
CA ILE A 194 0.15 3.08 9.47
C ILE A 194 -1.00 3.97 8.99
N LYS A 195 -0.80 5.29 9.07
CA LYS A 195 -1.77 6.30 8.62
C LYS A 195 -1.26 7.17 7.48
N GLU A 196 0.05 7.36 7.40
CA GLU A 196 0.71 8.20 6.41
C GLU A 196 1.94 7.48 5.87
N LEU A 197 2.34 7.82 4.65
CA LEU A 197 3.53 7.29 3.99
C LEU A 197 4.34 8.43 3.37
N THR A 198 5.67 8.30 3.44
CA THR A 198 6.57 9.11 2.63
C THR A 198 6.82 8.41 1.30
N ILE A 199 6.34 9.01 0.22
CA ILE A 199 6.46 8.48 -1.13
C ILE A 199 7.43 9.32 -1.96
N TYR A 200 7.90 8.77 -3.07
CA TYR A 200 8.53 9.60 -4.10
C TYR A 200 7.48 10.44 -4.80
N ARG A 201 7.76 11.73 -4.99
CA ARG A 201 6.88 12.63 -5.73
C ARG A 201 6.81 12.19 -7.19
N ASN A 202 5.60 12.08 -7.73
CA ASN A 202 5.42 11.76 -9.14
C ASN A 202 6.09 12.83 -10.02
N PRO A 203 6.85 12.44 -11.07
CA PRO A 203 7.46 13.40 -11.96
C PRO A 203 6.38 14.16 -12.73
N ARG A 204 6.63 15.45 -12.95
CA ARG A 204 5.87 16.25 -13.91
C ARG A 204 6.49 16.03 -15.28
N ILE A 205 5.69 15.60 -16.24
CA ILE A 205 6.17 15.26 -17.58
C ILE A 205 5.63 16.28 -18.57
N LEU A 206 6.52 16.86 -19.35
CA LEU A 206 6.16 17.73 -20.46
C LEU A 206 6.56 17.07 -21.78
N VAL A 207 5.58 16.81 -22.63
CA VAL A 207 5.77 16.35 -24.00
C VAL A 207 5.88 17.58 -24.90
N VAL A 208 7.01 17.71 -25.60
CA VAL A 208 7.21 18.78 -26.58
C VAL A 208 6.88 18.22 -27.95
N SER A 209 5.78 18.70 -28.53
CA SER A 209 5.35 18.34 -29.87
C SER A 209 5.85 19.38 -30.86
N MET A 210 6.79 18.97 -31.71
CA MET A 210 7.18 19.78 -32.87
C MET A 210 6.19 19.53 -33.99
N HIS A 211 5.43 20.55 -34.39
CA HIS A 211 4.46 20.42 -35.48
C HIS A 211 5.07 20.89 -36.81
N SER A 212 4.58 20.34 -37.92
CA SER A 212 4.87 20.81 -39.27
C SER A 212 4.13 22.12 -39.55
N PHE A 213 4.60 22.82 -40.59
CA PHE A 213 4.19 24.17 -40.95
C PHE A 213 2.70 24.34 -41.32
N ASP A 214 2.01 23.24 -41.64
CA ASP A 214 0.71 23.27 -42.32
C ASP A 214 -0.51 23.16 -41.39
N GLU A 215 -0.33 22.88 -40.09
CA GLU A 215 -1.44 22.67 -39.16
C GLU A 215 -1.25 23.47 -37.86
N GLU A 216 -1.49 24.78 -37.93
CA GLU A 216 -1.79 25.53 -36.70
C GLU A 216 -3.06 24.93 -36.09
N HIS A 217 -2.93 24.33 -34.90
CA HIS A 217 -4.00 23.86 -34.00
C HIS A 217 -4.31 22.35 -33.96
N SER A 218 -3.64 21.49 -34.71
CA SER A 218 -3.71 20.04 -34.46
C SER A 218 -2.59 19.60 -33.50
N LEU A 219 -2.94 18.82 -32.47
CA LEU A 219 -1.93 18.09 -31.71
C LEU A 219 -1.52 16.87 -32.53
N CYS A 220 -0.22 16.67 -32.70
CA CYS A 220 0.34 15.44 -33.27
C CYS A 220 -0.21 14.21 -32.52
N GLU A 221 -0.78 13.26 -33.26
CA GLU A 221 -1.46 12.07 -32.70
C GLU A 221 -0.53 11.27 -31.79
N GLU A 222 0.76 11.20 -32.13
CA GLU A 222 1.79 10.54 -31.35
C GLU A 222 2.01 11.21 -29.98
N SER A 223 1.94 12.54 -29.92
CA SER A 223 2.08 13.27 -28.65
C SER A 223 0.87 13.04 -27.74
N VAL A 224 -0.34 12.97 -28.33
CA VAL A 224 -1.57 12.61 -27.61
C VAL A 224 -1.47 11.16 -27.10
N TYR A 225 -1.06 10.24 -27.97
CA TYR A 225 -0.85 8.84 -27.63
C TYR A 225 0.14 8.67 -26.46
N VAL A 226 1.32 9.31 -26.53
CA VAL A 226 2.32 9.25 -25.46
C VAL A 226 1.77 9.79 -24.14
N LYS A 227 1.05 10.91 -24.16
CA LYS A 227 0.41 11.47 -22.96
C LYS A 227 -0.56 10.48 -22.33
N ASP A 228 -1.41 9.85 -23.13
CA ASP A 228 -2.43 8.92 -22.62
C ASP A 228 -1.79 7.62 -22.12
N VAL A 229 -0.77 7.09 -22.81
CA VAL A 229 0.03 5.96 -22.34
C VAL A 229 0.67 6.25 -20.98
N LEU A 230 1.29 7.42 -20.80
CA LEU A 230 1.91 7.81 -19.52
C LEU A 230 0.88 7.88 -18.38
N LYS A 231 -0.33 8.37 -18.66
CA LYS A 231 -1.43 8.36 -17.68
C LYS A 231 -1.83 6.94 -17.29
N THR A 232 -1.86 5.99 -18.23
CA THR A 232 -2.13 4.57 -17.89
C THR A 232 -1.06 3.99 -16.96
N TRP A 233 0.16 4.52 -16.99
CA TRP A 233 1.24 4.12 -16.09
C TRP A 233 1.19 4.79 -14.71
N GLY A 234 0.25 5.72 -14.49
CA GLY A 234 0.04 6.44 -13.23
C GLY A 234 0.69 7.82 -13.16
N TYR A 235 1.14 8.38 -14.28
CA TYR A 235 1.62 9.76 -14.33
C TYR A 235 0.46 10.72 -14.60
N ASP A 236 -0.01 11.41 -13.57
CA ASP A 236 -1.17 12.30 -13.67
C ASP A 236 -0.82 13.69 -14.23
N HIS A 237 0.42 14.13 -14.04
CA HIS A 237 0.89 15.46 -14.44
C HIS A 237 1.63 15.43 -15.77
N VAL A 238 0.88 15.20 -16.86
CA VAL A 238 1.40 15.16 -18.23
C VAL A 238 0.78 16.25 -19.10
N GLU A 239 1.61 17.19 -19.55
CA GLU A 239 1.23 18.30 -20.42
C GLU A 239 1.86 18.16 -21.81
N ILE A 240 1.20 18.68 -22.84
CA ILE A 240 1.77 18.81 -24.19
C ILE A 240 1.96 20.30 -24.47
N LYS A 241 3.15 20.67 -24.93
CA LYS A 241 3.42 22.00 -25.47
C LYS A 241 3.85 21.91 -26.93
N LEU A 242 3.28 22.79 -27.74
CA LEU A 242 3.65 22.96 -29.13
C LEU A 242 4.91 23.84 -29.23
N LEU A 243 5.84 23.43 -30.09
CA LEU A 243 7.02 24.21 -30.43
C LEU A 243 7.16 24.24 -31.95
N LYS A 244 7.10 25.43 -32.55
CA LYS A 244 7.40 25.59 -33.98
C LYS A 244 8.90 25.33 -34.22
N PRO A 245 9.27 24.86 -35.41
CA PRO A 245 10.67 24.68 -35.76
C PRO A 245 11.44 25.99 -35.61
N GLN A 246 12.66 25.90 -35.09
CA GLN A 246 13.56 27.04 -35.04
C GLN A 246 13.90 27.47 -36.49
N ARG A 247 13.70 28.74 -36.83
CA ARG A 247 14.17 29.26 -38.12
C ARG A 247 15.65 29.58 -38.12
N TYR A 248 16.20 29.62 -39.33
CA TYR A 248 17.52 30.18 -39.58
C TYR A 248 17.40 31.70 -39.80
N ASP A 249 17.61 32.47 -38.73
CA ASP A 249 17.32 33.91 -38.69
C ASP A 249 18.07 34.71 -39.77
N SER A 250 19.27 34.31 -40.16
CA SER A 250 20.04 35.03 -41.18
C SER A 250 19.42 34.92 -42.58
N ALA A 251 18.96 33.74 -42.99
CA ALA A 251 18.24 33.57 -44.26
C ALA A 251 16.90 34.29 -44.24
N PHE A 252 16.14 34.15 -43.14
CA PHE A 252 14.86 34.84 -42.96
C PHE A 252 15.01 36.36 -43.08
N ASN A 253 16.02 36.95 -42.42
CA ASN A 253 16.27 38.39 -42.47
C ASN A 253 16.74 38.87 -43.85
N SER A 254 17.42 38.04 -44.65
CA SER A 254 17.79 38.37 -46.04
C SER A 254 16.54 38.50 -46.92
N LEU A 255 15.69 37.46 -46.90
CA LEU A 255 14.44 37.44 -47.67
C LEU A 255 13.50 38.59 -47.24
N LYS A 256 13.48 38.93 -45.95
CA LYS A 256 12.66 40.02 -45.41
C LYS A 256 13.12 41.39 -45.93
N LYS A 257 14.42 41.59 -46.11
CA LYS A 257 14.99 42.80 -46.73
C LYS A 257 14.64 42.88 -48.22
N GLU A 258 14.62 41.74 -48.90
CA GLU A 258 14.25 41.62 -50.32
C GLU A 258 12.75 41.76 -50.57
N LYS A 259 11.93 41.84 -49.50
CA LYS A 259 10.46 41.88 -49.55
C LYS A 259 9.89 40.69 -50.33
N ASP A 260 10.47 39.52 -50.13
CA ASP A 260 9.96 38.29 -50.72
C ASP A 260 8.50 38.05 -50.26
N LEU A 261 7.60 37.90 -51.22
CA LEU A 261 6.17 37.72 -50.99
C LEU A 261 5.82 36.32 -50.49
N THR A 262 6.76 35.36 -50.58
CA THR A 262 6.55 33.98 -50.07
C THR A 262 6.90 33.84 -48.60
N LEU A 263 7.38 34.90 -47.93
CA LEU A 263 7.72 34.86 -46.52
C LEU A 263 6.47 34.80 -45.65
N ASP A 264 6.44 33.80 -44.77
CA ASP A 264 5.46 33.68 -43.72
C ASP A 264 6.18 33.54 -42.37
N GLU A 265 6.09 34.58 -41.54
CA GLU A 265 6.73 34.62 -40.23
C GLU A 265 6.06 33.68 -39.22
N THR A 266 4.83 33.23 -39.52
CA THR A 266 4.04 32.37 -38.62
C THR A 266 4.55 30.94 -38.63
N LEU A 267 5.28 30.49 -39.65
CA LEU A 267 5.65 29.08 -39.79
C LEU A 267 6.71 28.61 -38.77
N THR A 268 7.51 29.53 -38.23
CA THR A 268 8.72 29.19 -37.45
C THR A 268 8.86 30.06 -36.21
N THR A 269 9.75 29.67 -35.28
CA THR A 269 10.11 30.48 -34.11
C THR A 269 11.52 31.02 -34.26
N ASP A 270 11.73 32.29 -33.91
CA ASP A 270 13.05 32.93 -33.86
C ASP A 270 13.93 32.34 -32.75
N TRP A 271 15.25 32.55 -32.85
CA TRP A 271 16.20 31.97 -31.91
C TRP A 271 15.98 32.37 -30.45
N GLU A 272 15.59 33.62 -30.18
CA GLU A 272 15.41 34.10 -28.80
C GLU A 272 14.18 33.45 -28.16
N SER A 273 13.05 33.46 -28.87
CA SER A 273 11.81 32.82 -28.44
C SER A 273 11.96 31.31 -28.26
N TYR A 274 12.69 30.63 -29.16
CA TYR A 274 12.97 29.19 -29.08
C TYR A 274 13.77 28.85 -27.82
N ASN A 275 14.82 29.62 -27.52
CA ASN A 275 15.60 29.43 -26.30
C ASN A 275 14.83 29.79 -25.03
N LEU A 276 13.99 30.83 -25.07
CA LEU A 276 13.14 31.20 -23.95
C LEU A 276 12.13 30.09 -23.62
N PHE A 277 11.55 29.44 -24.64
CA PHE A 277 10.69 28.28 -24.46
C PHE A 277 11.42 27.15 -23.71
N LEU A 278 12.61 26.76 -24.15
CA LEU A 278 13.40 25.69 -23.51
C LEU A 278 13.79 26.04 -22.06
N LYS A 279 14.15 27.30 -21.79
CA LYS A 279 14.44 27.77 -20.41
C LYS A 279 13.19 27.68 -19.52
N ASN A 280 12.04 28.09 -20.02
CA ASN A 280 10.78 28.04 -19.26
C ASN A 280 10.33 26.61 -18.97
N ILE A 281 10.62 25.65 -19.86
CA ILE A 281 10.39 24.22 -19.58
C ILE A 281 11.17 23.77 -18.36
N PHE A 282 12.46 24.10 -18.30
CA PHE A 282 13.33 23.68 -17.20
C PHE A 282 12.83 24.21 -15.85
N LEU A 283 12.39 25.48 -15.81
CA LEU A 283 11.77 26.09 -14.63
C LEU A 283 10.48 25.38 -14.19
N ILE A 284 9.63 24.97 -15.12
CA ILE A 284 8.37 24.26 -14.84
C ILE A 284 8.64 22.86 -14.27
N LEU A 285 9.63 22.15 -14.80
CA LEU A 285 10.00 20.81 -14.34
C LEU A 285 10.65 20.81 -12.95
N MET A 286 11.27 21.91 -12.52
CA MET A 286 11.90 22.07 -11.20
C MET A 286 10.91 22.44 -10.08
N SER A 287 9.69 22.88 -10.41
CA SER A 287 8.63 23.27 -9.45
C SER A 287 7.65 22.13 -9.12
#